data_AF-A0AAW1D1A7-F1
#
_entry.id   AF-A0AAW1D1A7-F1
#
_cell.length_a   1.000
_cell.length_b   1.000
_cell.length_c   1.000
_cell.angle_alpha   90.00
_cell.angle_beta   90.00
_cell.angle_gamma   90.00
#
_symmetry.space_group_name_H-M   'P 1'
#
loop_
_entity.id
_entity.type
_entity.pdbx_description
1 polymer ?
#
loop_
_entity_poly.entity_id
_entity_poly.type
_entity_poly.pdbx_seq_one_letter_code
_entity_poly.pdbx_strand_id
1 'polypeptide(L)'
;MFIITYSFLFLLFSFCPSLIVGRRYYVPGIAQSRLDNNDDQEWTGRWFPDKPSDVRGQNILMPSKDDDDGASDFQYLEESPRQSMMTSMINPSCDTGKDNLTVDWPNTPANYTCSAFLRKYFLPNPDLPALIHKSFIPTAYKARHVCMNEKIEYSSELPTFGPHRAAWPRYGEYKFVPPQRWLHSLEHGAVVLLYHPCAHPFLVQQAKQIVKSCLFRHVISPYNRLPHDRPMALLTWGWSLLLPDIDEELMVKFIKDHALNGPEEISRDGQYDFELIEPAKFVTIPDDKGGICPKYVKLVNK
;
A
#
# COMPACT_ATOMS: atom_id res chain seq x y z
N MET A 1 24.48 -8.21 76.73
CA MET A 1 24.93 -7.98 75.34
C MET A 1 25.35 -9.33 74.78
N PHE A 2 24.42 -10.03 74.12
CA PHE A 2 24.62 -11.39 73.63
C PHE A 2 25.02 -11.35 72.15
N ILE A 3 26.16 -11.94 71.84
CA ILE A 3 26.70 -12.12 70.49
C ILE A 3 26.03 -13.36 69.90
N ILE A 4 25.27 -13.20 68.82
CA ILE A 4 24.71 -14.33 68.06
C ILE A 4 25.44 -14.39 66.72
N THR A 5 26.27 -15.43 66.58
CA THR A 5 26.92 -15.85 65.34
C THR A 5 25.97 -16.73 64.53
N TYR A 6 25.70 -16.40 63.26
CA TYR A 6 25.05 -17.31 62.32
C TYR A 6 26.02 -17.74 61.23
N SER A 7 26.28 -19.04 61.19
CA SER A 7 27.15 -19.74 60.26
C SER A 7 26.52 -19.87 58.87
N PHE A 8 27.33 -19.61 57.85
CA PHE A 8 27.08 -19.91 56.45
C PHE A 8 27.01 -21.43 56.21
N LEU A 9 25.97 -21.90 55.52
CA LEU A 9 25.89 -23.26 54.98
C LEU A 9 26.04 -23.20 53.45
N PHE A 10 27.24 -23.50 52.95
CA PHE A 10 27.51 -23.74 51.54
C PHE A 10 27.19 -25.22 51.25
N LEU A 11 26.18 -25.49 50.41
CA LEU A 11 25.97 -26.82 49.83
C LEU A 11 26.71 -26.91 48.50
N LEU A 12 27.83 -27.63 48.52
CA LEU A 12 28.57 -28.09 47.35
C LEU A 12 27.87 -29.34 46.80
N PHE A 13 27.34 -29.26 45.58
CA PHE A 13 27.03 -30.44 44.78
C PHE A 13 28.14 -30.63 43.75
N SER A 14 28.98 -31.64 43.99
CA SER A 14 29.94 -32.19 43.04
C SER A 14 29.63 -33.67 42.89
N PHE A 15 29.27 -34.12 41.69
CA PHE A 15 29.40 -35.52 41.31
C PHE A 15 29.74 -35.65 39.82
N CYS A 16 30.68 -36.57 39.59
CA CYS A 16 31.48 -36.84 38.39
C CYS A 16 30.71 -37.22 37.11
N PRO A 17 31.38 -37.09 35.94
CA PRO A 17 30.87 -37.54 34.66
C PRO A 17 31.03 -39.07 34.51
N SER A 18 30.05 -39.72 33.89
CA SER A 18 30.18 -41.12 33.44
C SER A 18 29.76 -41.23 31.99
N LEU A 19 30.72 -41.66 31.19
CA LEU A 19 30.62 -42.11 29.80
C LEU A 19 29.53 -43.19 29.67
N ILE A 20 28.58 -42.99 28.74
CA ILE A 20 27.82 -44.10 28.17
C ILE A 20 27.92 -44.04 26.64
N VAL A 21 28.42 -45.17 26.17
CA VAL A 21 28.61 -45.68 24.82
C VAL A 21 27.35 -45.55 23.97
N GLY A 22 27.57 -45.22 22.69
CA GLY A 22 26.52 -44.92 21.74
C GLY A 22 25.62 -46.09 21.36
N ARG A 23 24.45 -45.72 20.84
CA ARG A 23 23.60 -46.58 20.03
C ARG A 23 23.19 -45.81 18.78
N ARG A 24 23.85 -46.14 17.67
CA ARG A 24 23.41 -45.81 16.31
C ARG A 24 22.00 -46.38 16.11
N TYR A 25 21.02 -45.52 15.87
CA TYR A 25 19.79 -45.95 15.21
C TYR A 25 20.04 -45.93 13.70
N TYR A 26 20.02 -47.13 13.14
CA TYR A 26 20.14 -47.43 11.72
C TYR A 26 18.81 -47.02 11.05
N VAL A 27 18.83 -46.01 10.18
CA VAL A 27 17.77 -45.78 9.20
C VAL A 27 18.33 -46.26 7.85
N PRO A 28 17.74 -47.26 7.20
CA PRO A 28 18.25 -47.78 5.95
C PRO A 28 18.02 -46.74 4.84
N GLY A 29 19.11 -46.39 4.15
CA GLY A 29 19.07 -45.46 3.03
C GLY A 29 18.47 -46.08 1.77
N ILE A 30 17.83 -45.23 0.96
CA ILE A 30 17.76 -45.39 -0.49
C ILE A 30 17.95 -44.01 -1.14
N ALA A 31 18.99 -43.96 -1.97
CA ALA A 31 19.26 -43.13 -3.15
C ALA A 31 19.30 -41.59 -3.02
N GLN A 32 20.52 -41.06 -3.21
CA GLN A 32 20.77 -39.76 -3.83
C GLN A 32 20.06 -39.67 -5.19
N SER A 33 19.00 -38.88 -5.29
CA SER A 33 18.56 -38.36 -6.58
C SER A 33 19.42 -37.15 -6.94
N ARG A 34 20.33 -37.42 -7.88
CA ARG A 34 20.98 -36.47 -8.77
C ARG A 34 19.97 -35.41 -9.24
N LEU A 35 20.37 -34.15 -9.26
CA LEU A 35 19.63 -33.06 -9.90
C LEU A 35 19.54 -33.34 -11.40
N ASP A 36 18.45 -33.96 -11.83
CA ASP A 36 18.04 -33.95 -13.23
C ASP A 36 17.13 -32.74 -13.42
N ASN A 37 17.67 -31.72 -14.07
CA ASN A 37 16.89 -30.66 -14.72
C ASN A 37 16.17 -31.30 -15.91
N ASN A 38 14.87 -31.57 -15.76
CA ASN A 38 13.90 -31.65 -16.86
C ASN A 38 12.51 -31.86 -16.25
N ASP A 39 11.79 -30.77 -16.04
CA ASP A 39 10.33 -30.78 -15.94
C ASP A 39 9.82 -29.63 -16.81
N ASP A 40 9.78 -29.88 -18.12
CA ASP A 40 8.84 -29.23 -19.02
C ASP A 40 7.44 -29.72 -18.64
N GLN A 41 6.86 -29.18 -17.56
CA GLN A 41 5.44 -29.30 -17.32
C GLN A 41 4.73 -28.37 -18.31
N GLU A 42 4.40 -28.95 -19.47
CA GLU A 42 3.61 -28.32 -20.51
C GLU A 42 2.22 -27.97 -19.93
N TRP A 43 2.02 -26.67 -19.71
CA TRP A 43 0.81 -26.13 -19.15
C TRP A 43 -0.39 -26.38 -20.10
N THR A 44 -1.46 -27.01 -19.59
CA THR A 44 -2.65 -27.40 -20.37
C THR A 44 -3.87 -26.49 -20.14
N GLY A 45 -3.66 -25.32 -19.55
CA GLY A 45 -4.74 -24.37 -19.26
C GLY A 45 -5.18 -23.54 -20.48
N ARG A 46 -6.18 -22.66 -20.28
CA ARG A 46 -6.60 -21.66 -21.28
C ARG A 46 -6.23 -20.27 -20.77
N TRP A 47 -5.59 -19.46 -21.63
CA TRP A 47 -4.97 -18.19 -21.23
C TRP A 47 -5.99 -17.03 -21.05
N PHE A 48 -7.25 -17.22 -21.46
CA PHE A 48 -8.31 -16.21 -21.39
C PHE A 48 -9.69 -16.85 -21.14
N PRO A 49 -10.61 -16.20 -20.40
CA PRO A 49 -12.02 -16.59 -20.35
C PRO A 49 -12.74 -16.29 -21.68
N ASP A 50 -13.74 -17.11 -22.02
CA ASP A 50 -14.44 -17.08 -23.30
C ASP A 50 -15.12 -15.73 -23.60
N LYS A 51 -15.18 -15.37 -24.88
CA LYS A 51 -15.94 -14.20 -25.36
C LYS A 51 -17.44 -14.43 -25.11
N PRO A 52 -18.27 -13.38 -24.93
CA PRO A 52 -19.69 -13.51 -24.59
C PRO A 52 -20.60 -14.18 -25.64
N SER A 53 -20.05 -14.78 -26.69
CA SER A 53 -20.81 -15.46 -27.77
C SER A 53 -20.69 -16.98 -27.75
N ASP A 54 -19.88 -17.58 -26.87
CA ASP A 54 -19.79 -19.05 -26.74
C ASP A 54 -20.60 -19.54 -25.52
N VAL A 55 -21.93 -19.49 -25.63
CA VAL A 55 -22.82 -20.33 -24.82
C VAL A 55 -23.45 -21.36 -25.74
N ARG A 56 -22.84 -22.55 -25.76
CA ARG A 56 -23.40 -23.71 -26.43
C ARG A 56 -24.57 -24.22 -25.59
N GLY A 57 -25.79 -23.98 -26.09
CA GLY A 57 -26.99 -24.71 -25.66
C GLY A 57 -28.00 -23.87 -24.89
N GLN A 58 -28.74 -23.01 -25.60
CA GLN A 58 -30.14 -22.72 -25.30
C GLN A 58 -30.83 -22.33 -26.61
N ASN A 59 -31.82 -23.13 -27.01
CA ASN A 59 -32.67 -22.88 -28.17
C ASN A 59 -33.44 -21.58 -27.98
N ILE A 60 -33.09 -20.55 -28.76
CA ILE A 60 -33.96 -19.40 -29.01
C ILE A 60 -34.13 -19.31 -30.53
N LEU A 61 -35.36 -19.53 -30.99
CA LEU A 61 -35.76 -19.35 -32.38
C LEU A 61 -35.41 -17.92 -32.83
N MET A 62 -34.57 -17.82 -33.86
CA MET A 62 -34.43 -16.62 -34.69
C MET A 62 -35.25 -16.83 -35.97
N PRO A 63 -36.06 -15.85 -36.43
CA PRO A 63 -36.71 -15.94 -37.72
C PRO A 63 -35.70 -15.62 -38.83
N SER A 64 -35.71 -16.46 -39.86
CA SER A 64 -34.99 -16.31 -41.11
C SER A 64 -35.49 -15.09 -41.90
N LYS A 65 -34.57 -14.28 -42.43
CA LYS A 65 -34.81 -13.56 -43.69
C LYS A 65 -33.51 -13.06 -44.36
N ASP A 66 -33.24 -13.70 -45.49
CA ASP A 66 -32.90 -13.16 -46.81
C ASP A 66 -31.72 -12.18 -46.99
N ASP A 67 -30.87 -12.57 -47.94
CA ASP A 67 -29.78 -11.83 -48.57
C ASP A 67 -30.23 -10.49 -49.15
N ASP A 68 -29.44 -9.43 -48.97
CA ASP A 68 -29.22 -8.42 -50.02
C ASP A 68 -27.91 -7.65 -49.79
N ASP A 69 -27.18 -7.46 -50.88
CA ASP A 69 -25.88 -6.81 -50.97
C ASP A 69 -26.02 -5.29 -50.88
N GLY A 70 -25.28 -4.66 -49.95
CA GLY A 70 -25.31 -3.21 -49.78
C GLY A 70 -24.04 -2.68 -49.12
N ALA A 71 -23.03 -2.37 -49.92
CA ALA A 71 -21.87 -1.60 -49.50
C ALA A 71 -22.31 -0.27 -48.87
N SER A 72 -21.95 -0.04 -47.61
CA SER A 72 -22.02 1.29 -47.00
C SER A 72 -20.81 1.53 -46.09
N ASP A 73 -19.97 2.43 -46.58
CA ASP A 73 -19.30 3.49 -45.84
C ASP A 73 -19.22 3.31 -44.31
N PHE A 74 -18.08 2.82 -43.84
CA PHE A 74 -17.80 2.69 -42.41
C PHE A 74 -17.49 4.09 -41.85
N GLN A 75 -18.55 4.84 -41.62
CA GLN A 75 -18.49 6.15 -41.01
C GLN A 75 -17.93 6.00 -39.60
N TYR A 76 -16.77 6.61 -39.38
CA TYR A 76 -16.16 6.79 -38.07
C TYR A 76 -17.25 7.22 -37.08
N LEU A 77 -17.61 6.32 -36.15
CA LEU A 77 -18.36 6.72 -34.98
C LEU A 77 -17.47 7.71 -34.22
N GLU A 78 -17.82 8.99 -34.33
CA GLU A 78 -17.28 10.05 -33.49
C GLU A 78 -17.26 9.56 -32.03
N GLU A 79 -16.06 9.45 -31.47
CA GLU A 79 -15.90 9.11 -30.06
C GLU A 79 -16.49 10.22 -29.21
N SER A 80 -17.70 9.96 -28.70
CA SER A 80 -18.36 10.72 -27.64
C SER A 80 -17.39 10.95 -26.45
N PRO A 81 -17.43 12.13 -25.80
CA PRO A 81 -16.39 12.62 -24.89
C PRO A 81 -16.26 11.76 -23.62
N ARG A 82 -15.46 10.69 -23.70
CA ARG A 82 -15.09 9.78 -22.59
C ARG A 82 -14.02 10.36 -21.68
N GLN A 83 -14.10 11.65 -21.35
CA GLN A 83 -13.15 12.31 -20.44
C GLN A 83 -13.74 12.55 -19.03
N SER A 84 -14.92 11.98 -18.73
CA SER A 84 -15.62 12.21 -17.46
C SER A 84 -16.35 10.96 -16.92
N MET A 85 -15.69 9.80 -16.89
CA MET A 85 -16.23 8.63 -16.16
C MET A 85 -15.71 8.49 -14.73
N MET A 86 -14.59 9.15 -14.38
CA MET A 86 -14.04 9.16 -13.01
C MET A 86 -14.83 10.07 -12.05
N THR A 87 -15.27 11.24 -12.51
CA THR A 87 -16.19 12.14 -11.78
C THR A 87 -17.60 11.57 -11.62
N SER A 88 -17.96 10.55 -12.42
CA SER A 88 -19.31 10.01 -12.48
C SER A 88 -19.71 9.26 -11.19
N MET A 89 -18.74 8.80 -10.39
CA MET A 89 -19.01 8.03 -9.17
C MET A 89 -18.97 8.83 -7.87
N ILE A 90 -18.57 10.11 -7.90
CA ILE A 90 -18.75 11.01 -6.76
C ILE A 90 -20.17 11.56 -6.83
N ASN A 91 -21.11 10.82 -6.27
CA ASN A 91 -22.52 11.18 -6.30
C ASN A 91 -23.25 10.58 -5.09
N PRO A 92 -24.46 11.08 -4.76
CA PRO A 92 -25.23 10.58 -3.63
C PRO A 92 -25.59 9.08 -3.67
N SER A 93 -25.58 8.46 -4.85
CA SER A 93 -25.94 7.05 -5.02
C SER A 93 -24.75 6.07 -4.85
N CYS A 94 -23.51 6.57 -4.86
CA CYS A 94 -22.31 5.72 -4.85
C CYS A 94 -21.36 6.05 -3.70
N ASP A 95 -20.83 7.27 -3.69
CA ASP A 95 -19.86 7.74 -2.69
C ASP A 95 -19.79 9.27 -2.66
N THR A 96 -20.26 9.84 -1.55
CA THR A 96 -20.20 11.29 -1.28
C THR A 96 -18.94 11.68 -0.51
N GLY A 97 -18.16 10.70 -0.03
CA GLY A 97 -17.09 10.93 0.94
C GLY A 97 -17.58 11.25 2.36
N LYS A 98 -18.90 11.17 2.62
CA LYS A 98 -19.52 11.51 3.92
C LYS A 98 -20.38 10.38 4.49
N ASP A 99 -21.04 9.62 3.62
CA ASP A 99 -22.02 8.61 4.01
C ASP A 99 -21.39 7.21 4.08
N ASN A 100 -21.91 6.37 5.00
CA ASN A 100 -21.56 4.96 5.16
C ASN A 100 -20.05 4.67 5.32
N LEU A 101 -19.28 5.63 5.86
CA LEU A 101 -17.81 5.53 6.01
C LEU A 101 -17.36 4.35 6.89
N THR A 102 -18.27 3.83 7.73
CA THR A 102 -18.05 2.66 8.58
C THR A 102 -17.74 1.38 7.82
N VAL A 103 -18.05 1.31 6.52
CA VAL A 103 -17.72 0.16 5.66
C VAL A 103 -16.21 -0.03 5.52
N ASP A 104 -15.48 1.08 5.34
CA ASP A 104 -14.01 1.05 5.20
C ASP A 104 -13.34 1.09 6.57
N TRP A 105 -13.93 1.83 7.51
CA TRP A 105 -13.37 1.98 8.83
C TRP A 105 -14.44 2.29 9.89
N PRO A 106 -14.66 1.40 10.88
CA PRO A 106 -15.69 1.56 11.90
C PRO A 106 -15.36 2.61 12.99
N ASN A 107 -14.48 3.57 12.70
CA ASN A 107 -13.98 4.57 13.64
C ASN A 107 -13.35 3.99 14.92
N THR A 108 -12.67 2.85 14.79
CA THR A 108 -11.97 2.22 15.92
C THR A 108 -10.61 2.87 16.15
N PRO A 109 -10.18 3.04 17.42
CA PRO A 109 -8.90 3.66 17.75
C PRO A 109 -7.69 2.82 17.34
N ALA A 110 -7.88 1.51 17.17
CA ALA A 110 -6.81 0.55 16.89
C ALA A 110 -5.88 0.93 15.73
N ASN A 111 -6.39 1.68 14.74
CA ASN A 111 -5.62 2.10 13.58
C ASN A 111 -4.63 3.25 13.85
N TYR A 112 -4.90 4.10 14.85
CA TYR A 112 -4.14 5.32 15.14
C TYR A 112 -3.60 5.40 16.58
N THR A 113 -4.00 4.50 17.47
CA THR A 113 -3.47 4.42 18.84
C THR A 113 -2.37 3.38 18.95
N CYS A 114 -1.26 3.74 19.60
CA CYS A 114 -0.24 2.77 19.98
C CYS A 114 -0.71 1.96 21.21
N SER A 115 -1.02 0.68 21.02
CA SER A 115 -1.46 -0.23 22.10
C SER A 115 -0.29 -0.86 22.87
N ALA A 116 0.94 -0.36 22.73
CA ALA A 116 2.12 -0.92 23.40
C ALA A 116 2.13 -0.54 24.89
N PHE A 117 1.39 -1.30 25.70
CA PHE A 117 1.24 -1.09 27.15
C PHE A 117 2.58 -1.08 27.94
N LEU A 118 3.65 -1.69 27.40
CA LEU A 118 4.93 -1.88 28.10
C LEU A 118 6.19 -1.51 27.29
N ARG A 119 6.06 -1.11 26.01
CA ARG A 119 7.24 -0.80 25.16
C ARG A 119 7.33 0.69 24.89
N LYS A 120 8.55 1.23 25.06
CA LYS A 120 8.97 2.46 24.39
C LYS A 120 8.66 2.34 22.89
N TYR A 121 8.42 3.47 22.25
CA TYR A 121 8.27 3.58 20.79
C TYR A 121 9.28 2.70 20.03
N PHE A 122 8.91 2.27 18.83
CA PHE A 122 9.83 1.54 17.96
C PHE A 122 11.09 2.39 17.75
N LEU A 123 12.23 1.80 18.12
CA LEU A 123 13.51 2.47 18.00
C LEU A 123 14.02 2.29 16.56
N PRO A 124 14.61 3.35 15.97
CA PRO A 124 15.23 3.23 14.66
C PRO A 124 16.38 2.23 14.71
N ASN A 125 16.54 1.49 13.61
CA ASN A 125 17.68 0.60 13.42
C ASN A 125 18.53 1.13 12.25
N PRO A 126 19.68 1.77 12.52
CA PRO A 126 20.53 2.35 11.47
C PRO A 126 21.19 1.30 10.57
N ASP A 127 21.30 0.05 11.04
CA ASP A 127 21.90 -1.06 10.27
C ASP A 127 20.90 -1.70 9.30
N LEU A 128 19.61 -1.38 9.42
CA LEU A 128 18.59 -1.87 8.50
C LEU A 128 18.50 -0.89 7.31
N PRO A 129 18.77 -1.32 6.06
CA PRO A 129 18.66 -0.43 4.91
C PRO A 129 17.20 -0.10 4.62
N ALA A 130 16.85 1.02 3.98
CA ALA A 130 15.49 1.24 3.48
C ALA A 130 15.08 0.21 2.41
N LEU A 131 13.77 -0.03 2.22
CA LEU A 131 13.25 -0.98 1.23
C LEU A 131 12.35 -0.25 0.24
N ILE A 132 12.75 -0.22 -1.03
CA ILE A 132 11.89 0.23 -2.12
C ILE A 132 11.26 -0.98 -2.82
N HIS A 133 9.96 -0.93 -3.04
CA HIS A 133 9.21 -1.95 -3.76
C HIS A 133 8.43 -1.31 -4.91
N LYS A 134 8.47 -1.96 -6.07
CA LYS A 134 7.76 -1.57 -7.27
C LYS A 134 6.72 -2.65 -7.60
N SER A 135 5.46 -2.24 -7.65
CA SER A 135 4.37 -3.08 -8.10
C SER A 135 4.41 -3.26 -9.62
N PHE A 136 4.11 -4.47 -10.09
CA PHE A 136 3.87 -4.71 -11.52
C PHE A 136 2.43 -4.30 -11.87
N ILE A 137 2.29 -3.23 -12.63
CA ILE A 137 1.00 -2.71 -13.11
C ILE A 137 1.01 -2.76 -14.64
N PRO A 138 0.14 -3.55 -15.29
CA PRO A 138 0.03 -3.56 -16.73
C PRO A 138 -0.31 -2.18 -17.29
N THR A 139 0.25 -1.79 -18.44
CA THR A 139 0.00 -0.47 -19.06
C THR A 139 -1.48 -0.21 -19.34
N ALA A 140 -2.25 -1.26 -19.65
CA ALA A 140 -3.68 -1.17 -19.90
C ALA A 140 -4.55 -1.21 -18.63
N TYR A 141 -3.93 -1.35 -17.45
CA TYR A 141 -4.66 -1.42 -16.19
C TYR A 141 -5.33 -0.07 -15.88
N LYS A 142 -6.62 -0.13 -15.56
CA LYS A 142 -7.39 0.99 -15.03
C LYS A 142 -7.96 0.57 -13.68
N ALA A 143 -7.70 1.33 -12.64
CA ALA A 143 -8.33 1.06 -11.37
C ALA A 143 -9.83 1.31 -11.46
N ARG A 144 -10.59 0.52 -10.70
CA ARG A 144 -12.05 0.66 -10.65
C ARG A 144 -12.41 1.43 -9.39
N HIS A 145 -13.27 2.44 -9.55
CA HIS A 145 -13.97 3.04 -8.42
C HIS A 145 -15.07 2.10 -7.91
N VAL A 146 -15.17 1.94 -6.60
CA VAL A 146 -16.13 1.04 -5.94
C VAL A 146 -16.99 1.84 -4.96
N CYS A 147 -18.31 1.70 -5.08
CA CYS A 147 -19.29 2.40 -4.26
C CYS A 147 -19.35 1.88 -2.81
N MET A 148 -19.84 2.71 -1.89
CA MET A 148 -19.87 2.44 -0.44
C MET A 148 -20.76 1.25 -0.03
N ASN A 149 -21.51 0.66 -0.96
CA ASN A 149 -22.30 -0.56 -0.74
C ASN A 149 -21.48 -1.86 -0.80
N GLU A 150 -20.24 -1.79 -1.28
CA GLU A 150 -19.34 -2.94 -1.43
C GLU A 150 -18.08 -2.76 -0.59
N LYS A 151 -17.52 -3.88 -0.09
CA LYS A 151 -16.21 -3.91 0.57
C LYS A 151 -15.11 -4.10 -0.47
N ILE A 152 -13.96 -3.49 -0.22
CA ILE A 152 -12.75 -3.66 -1.04
C ILE A 152 -11.71 -4.43 -0.24
N GLU A 153 -11.22 -5.53 -0.81
CA GLU A 153 -10.14 -6.33 -0.25
C GLU A 153 -8.89 -6.20 -1.11
N TYR A 154 -7.73 -6.15 -0.45
CA TYR A 154 -6.42 -6.03 -1.08
C TYR A 154 -5.60 -7.29 -0.81
N SER A 155 -4.83 -7.72 -1.82
CA SER A 155 -3.87 -8.82 -1.68
C SER A 155 -2.58 -8.40 -0.94
N SER A 156 -2.28 -7.11 -0.94
CA SER A 156 -1.14 -6.53 -0.22
C SER A 156 -1.62 -5.77 1.01
N GLU A 157 -0.90 -5.91 2.12
CA GLU A 157 -1.11 -5.09 3.32
C GLU A 157 -0.76 -3.63 3.09
N LEU A 158 0.05 -3.32 2.09
CA LEU A 158 0.45 -1.96 1.72
C LEU A 158 0.15 -1.75 0.23
N PRO A 159 -1.13 -1.56 -0.14
CA PRO A 159 -1.52 -1.43 -1.54
C PRO A 159 -1.05 -0.08 -2.10
N THR A 160 -0.46 -0.11 -3.30
CA THR A 160 0.00 1.09 -4.05
C THR A 160 -0.76 1.34 -5.34
N PHE A 161 -1.68 0.42 -5.68
CA PHE A 161 -2.65 0.51 -6.76
C PHE A 161 -3.79 -0.46 -6.46
N GLY A 162 -4.90 -0.36 -7.18
CA GLY A 162 -6.04 -1.27 -7.02
C GLY A 162 -7.38 -0.55 -7.04
N PRO A 163 -8.49 -1.29 -6.87
CA PRO A 163 -9.81 -0.70 -6.68
C PRO A 163 -9.85 0.19 -5.44
N HIS A 164 -10.58 1.31 -5.51
CA HIS A 164 -10.61 2.30 -4.42
C HIS A 164 -11.88 3.16 -4.48
N ARG A 165 -12.07 4.07 -3.52
CA ARG A 165 -13.26 4.93 -3.42
C ARG A 165 -13.20 6.13 -4.35
N ALA A 166 -14.34 6.50 -4.93
CA ALA A 166 -14.43 7.62 -5.88
C ALA A 166 -14.13 8.97 -5.21
N ALA A 167 -14.58 9.22 -3.97
CA ALA A 167 -14.20 10.44 -3.26
C ALA A 167 -12.84 10.27 -2.59
N TRP A 168 -11.82 10.96 -3.10
CA TRP A 168 -10.48 10.96 -2.52
C TRP A 168 -10.36 11.96 -1.36
N PRO A 169 -9.41 11.74 -0.44
CA PRO A 169 -9.09 12.67 0.63
C PRO A 169 -8.72 14.05 0.11
N ARG A 170 -9.14 15.09 0.83
CA ARG A 170 -8.45 16.37 0.80
C ARG A 170 -6.98 16.15 1.11
N TYR A 171 -6.09 16.83 0.43
CA TYR A 171 -4.66 16.73 0.76
C TYR A 171 -4.41 17.32 2.15
N GLY A 172 -3.58 16.66 2.95
CA GLY A 172 -3.28 17.07 4.32
C GLY A 172 -2.96 15.93 5.28
N GLU A 173 -2.98 16.26 6.57
CA GLU A 173 -2.75 15.34 7.67
C GLU A 173 -4.06 14.96 8.33
N TYR A 174 -4.21 13.66 8.61
CA TYR A 174 -5.40 13.06 9.19
C TYR A 174 -5.07 12.29 10.46
N LYS A 175 -6.08 12.14 11.31
CA LYS A 175 -6.02 11.20 12.42
C LYS A 175 -6.00 9.76 11.92
N PHE A 176 -6.75 9.47 10.85
CA PHE A 176 -6.66 8.23 10.10
C PHE A 176 -7.35 8.36 8.74
N VAL A 177 -6.78 7.74 7.70
CA VAL A 177 -7.39 7.54 6.39
C VAL A 177 -7.31 6.05 6.04
N PRO A 178 -8.43 5.40 5.69
CA PRO A 178 -8.43 3.99 5.33
C PRO A 178 -7.82 3.75 3.94
N PRO A 179 -7.34 2.51 3.67
CA PRO A 179 -6.60 2.26 2.46
C PRO A 179 -7.41 2.41 1.16
N GLN A 180 -8.73 2.41 1.24
CA GLN A 180 -9.61 2.59 0.10
C GLN A 180 -9.69 4.06 -0.36
N ARG A 181 -9.28 5.02 0.48
CA ARG A 181 -9.40 6.47 0.19
C ARG A 181 -8.14 7.05 -0.40
N TRP A 182 -7.02 6.91 0.31
CA TRP A 182 -5.71 7.43 -0.10
C TRP A 182 -5.12 6.80 -1.39
N LEU A 183 -5.63 5.65 -1.85
CA LEU A 183 -5.18 4.96 -3.07
C LEU A 183 -5.57 5.77 -4.29
N HIS A 184 -6.72 6.43 -4.23
CA HIS A 184 -7.15 7.38 -5.24
C HIS A 184 -6.22 8.60 -5.26
N SER A 185 -5.75 9.07 -4.10
CA SER A 185 -4.74 10.13 -4.05
C SER A 185 -3.46 9.69 -4.79
N LEU A 186 -3.04 8.43 -4.65
CA LEU A 186 -1.91 7.89 -5.43
C LEU A 186 -2.19 7.92 -6.93
N GLU A 187 -3.40 7.55 -7.36
CA GLU A 187 -3.83 7.59 -8.76
C GLU A 187 -3.71 8.99 -9.37
N HIS A 188 -4.00 10.02 -8.57
CA HIS A 188 -3.82 11.44 -8.91
C HIS A 188 -2.37 11.95 -8.72
N GLY A 189 -1.41 11.05 -8.50
CA GLY A 189 0.01 11.37 -8.37
C GLY A 189 0.42 11.99 -7.03
N ALA A 190 -0.39 11.84 -5.98
CA ALA A 190 -0.03 12.30 -4.64
C ALA A 190 1.03 11.40 -3.99
N VAL A 191 1.65 11.93 -2.93
CA VAL A 191 2.50 11.16 -2.03
C VAL A 191 1.74 10.90 -0.74
N VAL A 192 1.73 9.65 -0.31
CA VAL A 192 1.12 9.25 0.96
C VAL A 192 2.22 8.90 1.95
N LEU A 193 2.28 9.60 3.07
CA LEU A 193 3.13 9.24 4.20
C LEU A 193 2.35 8.44 5.24
N LEU A 194 2.90 7.30 5.56
CA LEU A 194 2.48 6.46 6.65
C LEU A 194 3.48 6.39 7.77
N TYR A 195 2.93 6.20 8.95
CA TYR A 195 3.70 5.83 10.11
C TYR A 195 2.90 4.87 10.99
N HIS A 196 3.60 3.92 11.59
CA HIS A 196 3.00 3.06 12.60
C HIS A 196 2.65 3.93 13.82
N PRO A 197 1.49 3.74 14.49
CA PRO A 197 1.12 4.53 15.68
C PRO A 197 2.16 4.49 16.81
N CYS A 198 2.91 3.39 16.90
CA CYS A 198 4.01 3.21 17.85
C CYS A 198 5.40 3.66 17.34
N ALA A 199 5.49 4.29 16.16
CA ALA A 199 6.72 4.90 15.68
C ALA A 199 7.15 6.04 16.60
N HIS A 200 8.46 6.30 16.69
CA HIS A 200 8.98 7.36 17.55
C HIS A 200 8.47 8.74 17.09
N PRO A 201 7.82 9.53 17.98
CA PRO A 201 7.10 10.74 17.58
C PRO A 201 8.00 11.81 16.95
N PHE A 202 9.26 11.89 17.39
CA PHE A 202 10.25 12.80 16.80
C PHE A 202 10.58 12.45 15.35
N LEU A 203 10.68 11.17 15.01
CA LEU A 203 10.95 10.72 13.64
C LEU A 203 9.73 10.98 12.75
N VAL A 204 8.53 10.63 13.26
CA VAL A 204 7.27 10.93 12.57
C VAL A 204 7.15 12.42 12.26
N GLN A 205 7.50 13.30 13.22
CA GLN A 205 7.45 14.74 13.01
C GLN A 205 8.41 15.21 11.92
N GLN A 206 9.63 14.65 11.85
CA GLN A 206 10.58 14.95 10.77
C GLN A 206 10.05 14.49 9.41
N ALA A 207 9.53 13.26 9.31
CA ALA A 207 8.95 12.76 8.06
C ALA A 207 7.80 13.65 7.57
N LYS A 208 6.91 14.07 8.48
CA LYS A 208 5.82 15.01 8.19
C LYS A 208 6.35 16.33 7.64
N GLN A 209 7.39 16.90 8.26
CA GLN A 209 7.98 18.16 7.81
C GLN A 209 8.58 18.05 6.40
N ILE A 210 9.29 16.97 6.10
CA ILE A 210 9.86 16.71 4.78
C ILE A 210 8.74 16.70 3.74
N VAL A 211 7.73 15.84 3.92
CA VAL A 211 6.62 15.67 2.97
C VAL A 211 5.81 16.95 2.79
N LYS A 212 5.45 17.64 3.89
CA LYS A 212 4.70 18.91 3.84
C LYS A 212 5.45 20.02 3.11
N SER A 213 6.78 19.98 3.12
CA SER A 213 7.62 20.97 2.42
C SER A 213 7.92 20.58 0.97
N CYS A 214 7.49 19.39 0.53
CA CYS A 214 7.81 18.86 -0.79
C CYS A 214 6.74 19.13 -1.85
N LEU A 215 5.47 18.95 -1.51
CA LEU A 215 4.36 19.08 -2.45
C LEU A 215 3.04 19.34 -1.72
N PHE A 216 2.10 19.99 -2.40
CA PHE A 216 0.73 20.16 -1.95
C PHE A 216 -0.02 18.82 -1.91
N ARG A 217 0.09 17.99 -2.95
CA ARG A 217 -0.56 16.68 -3.06
C ARG A 217 0.05 15.63 -2.14
N HIS A 218 -0.14 15.80 -0.83
CA HIS A 218 0.24 14.80 0.17
C HIS A 218 -0.94 14.36 1.05
N VAL A 219 -0.91 13.12 1.52
CA VAL A 219 -1.78 12.60 2.58
C VAL A 219 -0.92 11.98 3.66
N ILE A 220 -1.15 12.35 4.91
CA ILE A 220 -0.40 11.83 6.06
C ILE A 220 -1.38 11.11 7.00
N SER A 221 -1.14 9.84 7.29
CA SER A 221 -2.00 9.03 8.17
C SER A 221 -1.19 8.01 8.99
N PRO A 222 -1.61 7.69 10.23
CA PRO A 222 -1.17 6.48 10.90
C PRO A 222 -1.62 5.21 10.15
N TYR A 223 -0.85 4.13 10.27
CA TYR A 223 -1.19 2.80 9.75
C TYR A 223 -0.53 1.69 10.55
N ASN A 224 -1.34 0.97 11.33
CA ASN A 224 -0.90 -0.07 12.25
C ASN A 224 -0.46 -1.39 11.59
N ARG A 225 -0.62 -1.53 10.27
CA ARG A 225 -0.17 -2.71 9.50
C ARG A 225 1.23 -2.53 8.91
N LEU A 226 1.88 -1.39 9.15
CA LEU A 226 3.30 -1.24 8.82
C LEU A 226 4.15 -2.21 9.66
N PRO A 227 5.20 -2.81 9.07
CA PRO A 227 6.08 -3.70 9.80
C PRO A 227 6.87 -2.92 10.87
N HIS A 228 7.12 -3.58 12.00
CA HIS A 228 7.71 -2.91 13.18
C HIS A 228 9.16 -2.45 12.96
N ASP A 229 9.90 -3.14 12.09
CA ASP A 229 11.28 -2.80 11.73
C ASP A 229 11.37 -1.65 10.71
N ARG A 230 10.26 -1.33 10.03
CA ARG A 230 10.14 -0.20 9.10
C ARG A 230 8.85 0.57 9.36
N PRO A 231 8.80 1.30 10.47
CA PRO A 231 7.56 1.85 10.97
C PRO A 231 7.11 3.13 10.25
N MET A 232 7.72 3.47 9.10
CA MET A 232 7.31 4.56 8.24
C MET A 232 7.34 4.11 6.77
N ALA A 233 6.44 4.65 5.96
CA ALA A 233 6.47 4.41 4.52
C ALA A 233 6.01 5.62 3.71
N LEU A 234 6.62 5.83 2.55
CA LEU A 234 6.12 6.72 1.50
C LEU A 234 5.53 5.88 0.37
N LEU A 235 4.32 6.22 -0.06
CA LEU A 235 3.65 5.56 -1.18
C LEU A 235 3.40 6.57 -2.31
N THR A 236 3.56 6.11 -3.53
CA THR A 236 3.14 6.74 -4.79
C THR A 236 2.51 5.66 -5.68
N TRP A 237 1.92 6.02 -6.82
CA TRP A 237 1.26 5.03 -7.68
C TRP A 237 2.22 3.92 -8.11
N GLY A 238 1.98 2.69 -7.64
CA GLY A 238 2.80 1.52 -7.94
C GLY A 238 4.16 1.46 -7.23
N TRP A 239 4.48 2.36 -6.30
CA TRP A 239 5.74 2.35 -5.56
C TRP A 239 5.55 2.55 -4.06
N SER A 240 6.38 1.88 -3.27
CA SER A 240 6.46 2.08 -1.82
C SER A 240 7.90 2.10 -1.35
N LEU A 241 8.23 3.05 -0.49
CA LEU A 241 9.50 3.14 0.23
C LEU A 241 9.24 2.93 1.72
N LEU A 242 9.72 1.83 2.29
CA LEU A 242 9.61 1.52 3.72
C LEU A 242 10.92 1.87 4.44
N LEU A 243 10.79 2.64 5.51
CA LEU A 243 11.89 3.31 6.21
C LEU A 243 12.01 2.80 7.66
N PRO A 244 13.20 2.30 8.07
CA PRO A 244 13.51 2.00 9.46
C PRO A 244 13.80 3.24 10.30
N ASP A 245 14.34 4.28 9.66
CA ASP A 245 14.66 5.59 10.24
C ASP A 245 14.47 6.70 9.20
N ILE A 246 14.64 7.95 9.60
CA ILE A 246 14.60 9.12 8.72
C ILE A 246 15.89 9.20 7.89
N ASP A 247 15.70 9.11 6.58
CA ASP A 247 16.71 9.41 5.57
C ASP A 247 16.14 10.52 4.68
N GLU A 248 16.50 11.77 4.98
CA GLU A 248 15.95 12.95 4.29
C GLU A 248 16.28 12.93 2.79
N GLU A 249 17.50 12.55 2.44
CA GLU A 249 17.97 12.52 1.06
C GLU A 249 17.19 11.47 0.25
N LEU A 250 17.06 10.25 0.79
CA LEU A 250 16.32 9.17 0.14
C LEU A 250 14.83 9.49 0.03
N MET A 251 14.22 10.06 1.07
CA MET A 251 12.81 10.47 1.04
C MET A 251 12.57 11.53 -0.03
N VAL A 252 13.41 12.58 -0.08
CA VAL A 252 13.30 13.65 -1.07
C VAL A 252 13.51 13.09 -2.48
N LYS A 253 14.50 12.21 -2.65
CA LYS A 253 14.77 11.55 -3.93
C LYS A 253 13.57 10.72 -4.40
N PHE A 254 13.02 9.88 -3.52
CA PHE A 254 11.83 9.09 -3.83
C PHE A 254 10.63 9.96 -4.23
N ILE A 255 10.38 11.05 -3.50
CA ILE A 255 9.30 11.99 -3.82
C ILE A 255 9.52 12.62 -5.20
N LYS A 256 10.74 13.09 -5.51
CA LYS A 256 11.05 13.68 -6.81
C LYS A 256 10.93 12.67 -7.96
N ASP A 257 11.36 11.44 -7.75
CA ASP A 257 11.41 10.41 -8.79
C ASP A 257 10.02 9.80 -9.07
N HIS A 258 9.10 9.81 -8.09
CA HIS A 258 7.84 9.06 -8.19
C HIS A 258 6.55 9.87 -7.95
N ALA A 259 6.60 11.07 -7.38
CA ALA A 259 5.41 11.91 -7.28
C ALA A 259 4.92 12.35 -8.67
N LEU A 260 3.65 12.69 -8.77
CA LEU A 260 2.97 13.15 -9.98
C LEU A 260 2.91 12.14 -11.15
N ASN A 261 3.42 10.91 -10.96
CA ASN A 261 3.44 9.85 -11.97
C ASN A 261 2.21 8.91 -11.87
N GLY A 262 1.07 9.42 -11.40
CA GLY A 262 -0.19 8.68 -11.40
C GLY A 262 -0.84 8.66 -12.79
N PRO A 263 -1.71 7.69 -13.10
CA PRO A 263 -2.34 7.57 -14.41
C PRO A 263 -3.37 8.68 -14.68
N GLU A 264 -3.80 9.42 -13.65
CA GLU A 264 -4.73 10.55 -13.77
C GLU A 264 -4.07 11.89 -13.43
N GLU A 265 -4.11 12.80 -14.39
CA GLU A 265 -3.60 14.17 -14.20
C GLU A 265 -4.64 15.09 -13.56
N ILE A 266 -5.12 14.72 -12.36
CA ILE A 266 -6.07 15.53 -11.59
C ILE A 266 -5.33 16.20 -10.43
N SER A 267 -5.23 17.53 -10.48
CA SER A 267 -4.56 18.33 -9.44
C SER A 267 -5.50 18.90 -8.38
N ARG A 268 -6.82 18.81 -8.59
CA ARG A 268 -7.81 19.40 -7.68
C ARG A 268 -7.83 18.66 -6.33
N ASP A 269 -8.17 19.41 -5.29
CA ASP A 269 -8.32 18.87 -3.94
C ASP A 269 -9.52 17.91 -3.82
N GLY A 270 -9.46 17.00 -2.84
CA GLY A 270 -10.46 15.96 -2.62
C GLY A 270 -11.75 16.42 -1.94
N GLN A 271 -12.68 15.48 -1.76
CA GLN A 271 -13.99 15.73 -1.14
C GLN A 271 -14.13 15.05 0.23
N TYR A 272 -13.33 14.02 0.49
CA TYR A 272 -13.30 13.34 1.78
C TYR A 272 -12.42 14.13 2.77
N ASP A 273 -12.97 14.51 3.92
CA ASP A 273 -12.28 15.29 4.96
C ASP A 273 -12.50 14.72 6.37
N PHE A 274 -13.08 13.51 6.47
CA PHE A 274 -13.38 12.91 7.76
C PHE A 274 -12.09 12.68 8.54
N GLU A 275 -12.05 13.19 9.77
CA GLU A 275 -10.87 13.15 10.65
C GLU A 275 -9.62 13.87 10.08
N LEU A 276 -9.81 14.85 9.20
CA LEU A 276 -8.76 15.77 8.76
C LEU A 276 -8.31 16.66 9.94
N ILE A 277 -7.00 16.68 10.21
CA ILE A 277 -6.36 17.49 11.25
C ILE A 277 -5.87 18.81 10.67
N GLU A 278 -5.12 18.75 9.57
CA GLU A 278 -4.52 19.92 8.93
C GLU A 278 -4.62 19.79 7.40
N PRO A 279 -5.30 20.70 6.68
CA PRO A 279 -5.28 20.71 5.22
C PRO A 279 -3.88 21.07 4.71
N ALA A 280 -3.49 20.46 3.59
CA ALA A 280 -2.24 20.77 2.91
C ALA A 280 -2.22 22.23 2.42
N LYS A 281 -1.03 22.82 2.42
CA LYS A 281 -0.78 24.15 1.89
C LYS A 281 -0.04 24.04 0.57
N PHE A 282 -0.28 25.00 -0.32
CA PHE A 282 0.49 25.07 -1.56
C PHE A 282 1.97 25.32 -1.25
N VAL A 283 2.84 24.48 -1.81
CA VAL A 283 4.29 24.58 -1.64
C VAL A 283 4.90 25.48 -2.71
N THR A 284 4.53 25.28 -3.97
CA THR A 284 4.93 26.12 -5.10
C THR A 284 3.70 26.77 -5.73
N ILE A 285 2.94 26.00 -6.50
CA ILE A 285 1.70 26.40 -7.16
C ILE A 285 0.63 25.31 -6.95
N PRO A 286 -0.67 25.62 -7.17
CA PRO A 286 -1.75 24.71 -6.81
C PRO A 286 -1.73 23.32 -7.46
N ASP A 287 -1.02 23.12 -8.58
CA ASP A 287 -0.92 21.85 -9.29
C ASP A 287 0.42 21.11 -9.09
N ASP A 288 1.28 21.61 -8.21
CA ASP A 288 2.64 21.10 -7.95
C ASP A 288 3.59 21.10 -9.17
N LYS A 289 3.22 21.75 -10.29
CA LYS A 289 4.09 21.82 -11.49
C LYS A 289 5.21 22.84 -11.38
N GLY A 290 5.20 23.66 -10.33
CA GLY A 290 6.25 24.65 -10.02
C GLY A 290 7.54 24.05 -9.45
N GLY A 291 7.60 22.72 -9.32
CA GLY A 291 8.75 21.97 -8.83
C GLY A 291 8.45 21.26 -7.52
N ILE A 292 8.92 20.01 -7.44
CA ILE A 292 8.78 19.14 -6.27
C ILE A 292 9.98 19.31 -5.33
N CYS A 293 9.72 19.45 -4.03
CA CYS A 293 10.73 19.65 -2.99
C CYS A 293 11.62 20.88 -3.23
N PRO A 294 11.06 22.10 -3.38
CA PRO A 294 11.84 23.31 -3.67
C PRO A 294 12.82 23.68 -2.54
N LYS A 295 12.55 23.28 -1.29
CA LYS A 295 13.47 23.46 -0.16
C LYS A 295 14.77 22.66 -0.33
N TYR A 296 14.74 21.58 -1.11
CA TYR A 296 15.79 20.57 -1.20
C TYR A 296 16.48 20.52 -2.57
N VAL A 297 16.56 21.67 -3.27
CA VAL A 297 17.20 21.78 -4.59
C VAL A 297 18.70 21.46 -4.55
N LYS A 298 19.35 21.60 -3.39
CA LYS A 298 20.80 21.37 -3.22
C LYS A 298 21.20 19.93 -2.84
N LEU A 299 20.25 19.07 -2.47
CA LEU A 299 20.56 17.73 -1.93
C LEU A 299 20.74 16.63 -2.99
N VAL A 300 20.26 16.82 -4.21
CA VAL A 300 20.20 15.72 -5.23
C VAL A 300 21.28 15.85 -6.31
N ASN A 301 22.09 16.92 -6.27
CA ASN A 301 23.15 17.20 -7.26
C ASN A 301 24.57 16.94 -6.73
N LYS A 302 24.72 16.09 -5.70
CA LYS A 302 26.00 15.59 -5.21
C LYS A 302 26.03 14.09 -5.36
#